data_AF-A0A3D0PDY3-F1
#
_entry.id   AF-A0A3D0PDY3-F1
#
_cell.length_a   1.000
_cell.length_b   1.000
_cell.length_c   1.000
_cell.angle_alpha   90.00
_cell.angle_beta   90.00
_cell.angle_gamma   90.00
#
_symmetry.space_group_name_H-M   'P 1'
#
loop_
_entity.id
_entity.type
_entity.pdbx_description
1 polymer ?
#
loop_
_entity_poly.entity_id
_entity_poly.type
_entity_poly.pdbx_seq_one_letter_code
_entity_poly.pdbx_strand_id
1 'polypeptide(L)'
;MKRLALGLSLLAAATPAAAVETLYLQGPLGLQRLSVNLQELSSPEALWSGSSDLAELNRATDGRLGRSLQTLLTTPLPLPVQLGLDNPMARQVEMLVQSLVEPSERQWQLPVVQAGASLPWLRQAAASGEPLTLLTLLRVLPGDELTIRLDRALPALRKMTSQNAALDQQLLAQTPLPAAPAAELARGPRAVVRRVVVLANGLELTVVRPVGAPELPTVLISHGLWDAPLSFLGWAEHLASHGAVVVLPRHSGSDTRQQTSMLAGRSEPPKPEEFLRRPAELKAVLDALEAGQIPGAAGAPARDVVLIGHSWGATSTLQLAGAR
;
A
#
# COMPACT_ATOMS: atom_id res chain seq x y z
N MET A 1 -11.35 -32.57 -47.92
CA MET A 1 -10.44 -31.39 -47.86
C MET A 1 -10.87 -30.53 -46.68
N LYS A 2 -10.10 -30.56 -45.59
CA LYS A 2 -10.37 -29.81 -44.34
C LYS A 2 -9.88 -28.38 -44.52
N ARG A 3 -10.76 -27.38 -44.38
CA ARG A 3 -10.38 -25.95 -44.38
C ARG A 3 -9.93 -25.57 -42.97
N LEU A 4 -8.64 -25.28 -42.80
CA LEU A 4 -8.10 -24.62 -41.61
C LEU A 4 -8.57 -23.16 -41.60
N ALA A 5 -9.30 -22.75 -40.56
CA ALA A 5 -9.51 -21.35 -40.24
C ALA A 5 -8.37 -20.91 -39.31
N LEU A 6 -7.48 -20.06 -39.84
CA LEU A 6 -6.43 -19.40 -39.06
C LEU A 6 -7.10 -18.28 -38.26
N GLY A 7 -7.26 -18.47 -36.95
CA GLY A 7 -7.70 -17.40 -36.06
C GLY A 7 -6.57 -16.39 -35.87
N LEU A 8 -6.72 -15.19 -36.41
CA LEU A 8 -5.88 -14.05 -36.07
C LEU A 8 -6.21 -13.64 -34.62
N SER A 9 -5.34 -14.00 -33.69
CA SER A 9 -5.30 -13.41 -32.36
C SER A 9 -4.79 -11.97 -32.48
N LEU A 10 -5.72 -11.01 -32.48
CA LEU A 10 -5.42 -9.60 -32.24
C LEU A 10 -4.89 -9.48 -30.80
N LEU A 11 -3.56 -9.44 -30.67
CA LEU A 11 -2.90 -8.85 -29.51
C LEU A 11 -3.28 -7.37 -29.49
N ALA A 12 -4.33 -7.03 -28.74
CA ALA A 12 -4.63 -5.65 -28.39
C ALA A 12 -3.45 -5.12 -27.56
N ALA A 13 -2.53 -4.42 -28.22
CA ALA A 13 -1.55 -3.59 -27.54
C ALA A 13 -2.35 -2.55 -26.76
N ALA A 14 -2.28 -2.60 -25.43
CA ALA A 14 -2.85 -1.56 -24.59
C ALA A 14 -2.20 -0.23 -24.97
N THR A 15 -2.94 0.66 -25.62
CA THR A 15 -2.53 2.04 -25.82
C THR A 15 -2.28 2.66 -24.45
N PRO A 16 -1.14 3.34 -24.21
CA PRO A 16 -0.94 4.04 -22.94
C PRO A 16 -2.11 5.00 -22.75
N ALA A 17 -2.82 4.88 -21.63
CA ALA A 17 -3.91 5.77 -21.30
C ALA A 17 -3.37 7.22 -21.31
N ALA A 18 -4.06 8.12 -21.99
CA ALA A 18 -3.71 9.53 -21.99
C ALA A 18 -3.70 10.06 -20.55
N ALA A 19 -2.74 10.94 -20.25
CA ALA A 19 -2.69 11.65 -18.98
C ALA A 19 -3.88 12.60 -18.85
N VAL A 20 -4.32 12.85 -17.62
CA VAL A 20 -5.46 13.74 -17.35
C VAL A 20 -5.28 15.12 -17.97
N GLU A 21 -6.21 15.49 -18.86
CA GLU A 21 -6.24 16.80 -19.50
C GLU A 21 -7.07 17.79 -18.68
N THR A 22 -8.25 17.37 -18.20
CA THR A 22 -9.18 18.23 -17.47
C THR A 22 -9.41 17.76 -16.03
N LEU A 23 -9.25 18.68 -15.09
CA LEU A 23 -9.48 18.47 -13.67
C LEU A 23 -10.71 19.23 -13.22
N TYR A 24 -11.43 18.65 -12.27
CA TYR A 24 -12.57 19.24 -11.61
C TYR A 24 -12.31 19.36 -10.12
N LEU A 25 -12.22 20.58 -9.61
CA LEU A 25 -11.97 20.86 -8.20
C LEU A 25 -13.29 21.03 -7.45
N GLN A 26 -13.50 20.23 -6.40
CA GLN A 26 -14.65 20.36 -5.52
C GLN A 26 -14.22 20.86 -4.13
N GLY A 27 -14.74 22.03 -3.75
CA GLY A 27 -14.35 22.72 -2.51
C GLY A 27 -15.27 22.46 -1.30
N PRO A 28 -14.84 22.83 -0.08
CA PRO A 28 -15.52 22.55 1.19
C PRO A 28 -16.82 23.33 1.45
N LEU A 29 -17.20 24.26 0.57
CA LEU A 29 -18.37 25.13 0.71
C LEU A 29 -19.53 24.76 -0.22
N GLY A 30 -19.50 23.58 -0.84
CA GLY A 30 -20.54 23.16 -1.80
C GLY A 30 -20.59 23.99 -3.08
N LEU A 31 -19.53 24.77 -3.35
CA LEU A 31 -19.38 25.48 -4.61
C LEU A 31 -19.27 24.49 -5.77
N GLN A 32 -19.81 24.91 -6.91
CA GLN A 32 -19.88 24.17 -8.17
C GLN A 32 -18.50 23.59 -8.55
N ARG A 33 -18.55 22.46 -9.26
CA ARG A 33 -17.39 21.74 -9.78
C ARG A 33 -16.57 22.68 -10.68
N LEU A 34 -15.45 23.21 -10.20
CA LEU A 34 -14.62 24.15 -10.97
C LEU A 34 -13.72 23.36 -11.92
N SER A 35 -13.84 23.60 -13.22
CA SER A 35 -12.92 23.03 -14.20
C SER A 35 -11.55 23.73 -14.15
N VAL A 36 -10.50 22.98 -14.46
CA VAL A 36 -9.15 23.48 -14.76
C VAL A 36 -8.43 22.52 -15.69
N ASN A 37 -7.77 23.04 -16.72
CA ASN A 37 -6.90 22.22 -17.55
C ASN A 37 -5.58 21.96 -16.81
N LEU A 38 -5.05 20.74 -16.86
CA LEU A 38 -3.83 20.39 -16.14
C LEU A 38 -2.64 21.29 -16.53
N GLN A 39 -2.56 21.73 -17.79
CA GLN A 39 -1.51 22.64 -18.26
C GLN A 39 -1.60 24.02 -17.63
N GLU A 40 -2.80 24.49 -17.30
CA GLU A 40 -3.01 25.76 -16.60
C GLU A 40 -2.45 25.71 -15.17
N LEU A 41 -2.32 24.52 -14.57
CA LEU A 41 -1.72 24.36 -13.23
C LEU A 41 -0.18 24.30 -13.24
N SER A 42 0.47 24.40 -14.40
CA SER A 42 1.93 24.32 -14.51
C SER A 42 2.64 25.54 -13.91
N SER A 43 2.04 26.73 -13.99
CA SER A 43 2.57 27.98 -13.41
C SER A 43 1.47 29.00 -13.14
N PRO A 44 1.71 30.06 -12.34
CA PRO A 44 0.74 31.12 -12.09
C PRO A 44 0.37 31.86 -13.38
N GLU A 45 1.32 32.02 -14.30
CA GLU A 45 1.14 32.67 -15.59
C GLU A 45 0.29 31.81 -16.53
N ALA A 46 0.48 30.48 -16.50
CA ALA A 46 -0.37 29.54 -17.23
C ALA A 46 -1.81 29.59 -16.71
N LEU A 47 -2.01 29.61 -15.39
CA LEU A 47 -3.34 29.75 -14.80
C LEU A 47 -3.96 31.11 -15.09
N TRP A 48 -3.15 32.17 -15.14
CA TRP A 48 -3.61 33.53 -15.43
C TRP A 48 -4.10 33.67 -16.86
N SER A 49 -3.39 33.07 -17.82
CA SER A 49 -3.74 33.07 -19.25
C SER A 49 -4.77 32.00 -19.65
N GLY A 50 -5.08 31.09 -18.74
CA GLY A 50 -6.04 30.00 -18.94
C GLY A 50 -7.49 30.44 -19.16
N SER A 51 -8.29 29.49 -19.63
CA SER A 51 -9.70 29.70 -19.99
C SER A 51 -10.70 28.94 -19.11
N SER A 52 -10.20 28.17 -18.14
CA SER A 52 -11.04 27.41 -17.23
C SER A 52 -11.77 28.25 -16.17
N ASP A 53 -12.76 27.65 -15.50
CA ASP A 53 -13.48 28.27 -14.38
C ASP A 53 -12.50 28.72 -13.28
N LEU A 54 -11.45 27.92 -13.04
CA LEU A 54 -10.43 28.25 -12.06
C LEU A 54 -9.57 29.44 -12.51
N ALA A 55 -9.22 29.52 -13.80
CA ALA A 55 -8.48 30.65 -14.35
C ALA A 55 -9.27 31.96 -14.22
N GLU A 56 -10.58 31.91 -14.48
CA GLU A 56 -11.48 33.04 -14.29
C GLU A 56 -11.57 33.47 -12.82
N LEU A 57 -11.77 32.51 -11.92
CA LEU A 57 -11.80 32.77 -10.47
C LEU A 57 -10.46 33.30 -9.94
N ASN A 58 -9.34 32.83 -10.51
CA ASN A 58 -8.01 33.32 -10.17
C ASN A 58 -7.83 34.80 -10.55
N ARG A 59 -8.30 35.21 -11.74
CA ARG A 59 -8.32 36.62 -12.14
C ARG A 59 -9.25 37.46 -11.26
N ALA A 60 -10.43 36.94 -10.93
CA ALA A 60 -11.38 37.61 -10.04
C ALA A 60 -10.84 37.80 -8.61
N THR A 61 -9.89 36.95 -8.18
CA THR A 61 -9.23 37.03 -6.87
C THR A 61 -7.86 37.71 -6.91
N ASP A 62 -7.51 38.37 -8.02
CA ASP A 62 -6.22 39.04 -8.23
C ASP A 62 -5.01 38.11 -7.97
N GLY A 63 -5.14 36.87 -8.47
CA GLY A 63 -4.09 35.86 -8.40
C GLY A 63 -3.93 35.19 -7.04
N ARG A 64 -4.71 35.59 -6.02
CA ARG A 64 -4.56 35.03 -4.65
C ARG A 64 -4.85 33.53 -4.62
N LEU A 65 -5.92 33.10 -5.30
CA LEU A 65 -6.30 31.69 -5.37
C LEU A 65 -5.20 30.85 -6.02
N GLY A 66 -4.68 31.30 -7.16
CA GLY A 66 -3.63 30.61 -7.91
C GLY A 66 -2.35 30.44 -7.12
N ARG A 67 -1.91 31.48 -6.39
CA ARG A 67 -0.72 31.38 -5.51
C ARG A 67 -0.89 30.34 -4.40
N SER A 68 -2.06 30.31 -3.75
CA SER A 68 -2.36 29.31 -2.72
C SER A 68 -2.44 27.89 -3.28
N LEU A 69 -3.07 27.71 -4.44
CA LEU A 69 -3.16 26.41 -5.11
C LEU A 69 -1.81 25.93 -5.62
N GLN A 70 -1.00 26.82 -6.19
CA GLN A 70 0.34 26.46 -6.65
C GLN A 70 1.19 25.95 -5.48
N THR A 71 1.17 26.66 -4.35
CA THR A 71 1.89 26.23 -3.14
C THR A 71 1.45 24.82 -2.74
N LEU A 72 0.15 24.55 -2.71
CA LEU A 72 -0.38 23.22 -2.41
C LEU A 72 0.09 22.15 -3.40
N LEU A 73 0.02 22.46 -4.70
CA LEU A 73 0.27 21.51 -5.78
C LEU A 73 1.75 21.16 -5.94
N THR A 74 2.65 22.08 -5.61
CA THR A 74 4.11 21.92 -5.76
C THR A 74 4.84 21.63 -4.45
N THR A 75 4.16 21.69 -3.30
CA THR A 75 4.74 21.24 -2.03
C THR A 75 5.12 19.77 -2.15
N PRO A 76 6.39 19.38 -1.89
CA PRO A 76 6.80 17.99 -1.86
C PRO A 76 5.91 17.21 -0.90
N LEU A 77 5.36 16.09 -1.36
CA LEU A 77 4.62 15.21 -0.47
C LEU A 77 5.59 14.71 0.62
N PRO A 78 5.18 14.72 1.90
CA PRO A 78 6.01 14.29 3.02
C PRO A 78 6.12 12.77 2.99
N LEU A 79 6.93 12.29 2.06
CA LEU A 79 7.22 10.90 1.83
C LEU A 79 8.64 10.66 2.31
N PRO A 80 8.90 9.54 2.99
CA PRO A 80 10.25 9.05 3.12
C PRO A 80 10.69 8.49 1.76
N VAL A 81 10.88 9.35 0.76
CA VAL A 81 11.36 8.97 -0.59
C VAL A 81 12.71 8.27 -0.51
N GLN A 82 13.47 8.54 0.56
CA GLN A 82 14.73 7.87 0.89
C GLN A 82 14.57 6.38 1.23
N LEU A 83 13.37 5.90 1.59
CA LEU A 83 13.10 4.49 1.90
C LEU A 83 12.62 3.67 0.69
N GLY A 84 12.43 4.29 -0.49
CA GLY A 84 11.96 3.64 -1.72
C GLY A 84 10.45 3.37 -1.74
N LEU A 85 9.88 3.27 -2.95
CA LEU A 85 8.43 3.02 -3.17
C LEU A 85 7.99 1.58 -2.83
N ASP A 86 8.94 0.71 -2.48
CA ASP A 86 8.67 -0.65 -2.01
C ASP A 86 8.40 -0.71 -0.49
N ASN A 87 8.42 0.45 0.19
CA ASN A 87 8.14 0.56 1.62
C ASN A 87 6.62 0.50 1.91
N PRO A 88 6.17 -0.18 2.99
CA PRO A 88 4.75 -0.19 3.39
C PRO A 88 4.15 1.20 3.67
N MET A 89 4.96 2.23 3.96
CA MET A 89 4.51 3.63 4.07
C MET A 89 4.09 4.22 2.71
N ALA A 90 4.49 3.64 1.57
CA ALA A 90 3.95 4.00 0.25
C ALA A 90 2.43 3.78 0.17
N ARG A 91 1.86 2.90 1.01
CA ARG A 91 0.41 2.69 1.13
C ARG A 91 -0.32 3.93 1.68
N GLN A 92 0.34 4.78 2.45
CA GLN A 92 -0.27 6.04 2.93
C GLN A 92 -0.48 7.03 1.77
N VAL A 93 0.42 7.01 0.79
CA VAL A 93 0.32 7.82 -0.43
C VAL A 93 -0.79 7.30 -1.32
N GLU A 94 -0.94 5.98 -1.40
CA GLU A 94 -2.06 5.35 -2.09
C GLU A 94 -3.40 5.75 -1.46
N MET A 95 -3.52 5.73 -0.13
CA MET A 95 -4.71 6.25 0.56
C MET A 95 -4.96 7.72 0.26
N LEU A 96 -3.91 8.55 0.19
CA LEU A 96 -4.03 9.95 -0.19
C LEU A 96 -4.54 10.07 -1.62
N VAL A 97 -3.91 9.42 -2.60
CA VAL A 97 -4.32 9.41 -4.02
C VAL A 97 -5.78 8.94 -4.16
N GLN A 98 -6.18 7.91 -3.43
CA GLN A 98 -7.56 7.42 -3.44
C GLN A 98 -8.54 8.37 -2.76
N SER A 99 -8.12 9.11 -1.71
CA SER A 99 -8.94 10.15 -1.09
C SER A 99 -9.09 11.40 -1.97
N LEU A 100 -8.13 11.61 -2.87
CA LEU A 100 -8.09 12.74 -3.79
C LEU A 100 -9.01 12.52 -4.98
N VAL A 101 -9.15 11.28 -5.46
CA VAL A 101 -9.82 10.95 -6.71
C VAL A 101 -11.22 10.39 -6.47
N GLU A 102 -12.24 11.09 -6.95
CA GLU A 102 -13.55 10.46 -7.20
C GLU A 102 -13.62 10.03 -8.68
N PRO A 103 -13.87 8.73 -8.96
CA PRO A 103 -14.05 8.28 -10.34
C PRO A 103 -15.25 8.97 -10.97
N SER A 104 -15.10 9.45 -12.21
CA SER A 104 -16.23 9.94 -12.99
C SER A 104 -17.18 8.77 -13.27
N GLU A 105 -18.49 8.98 -13.08
CA GLU A 105 -19.53 7.93 -13.14
C GLU A 105 -19.59 7.15 -14.47
N ARG A 106 -18.84 7.53 -15.50
CA ARG A 106 -19.00 6.97 -16.86
C ARG A 106 -17.91 6.04 -17.37
N GLN A 107 -16.73 5.93 -16.77
CA GLN A 107 -15.68 5.11 -17.42
C GLN A 107 -14.66 4.44 -16.51
N TRP A 108 -14.79 4.61 -15.20
CA TRP A 108 -13.85 4.01 -14.25
C TRP A 108 -14.55 2.93 -13.42
N GLN A 109 -14.59 1.71 -13.95
CA GLN A 109 -14.54 0.54 -13.06
C GLN A 109 -13.12 0.50 -12.49
N LEU A 110 -12.83 1.38 -11.51
CA LEU A 110 -11.63 1.18 -10.70
C LEU A 110 -11.74 -0.24 -10.15
N PRO A 111 -10.77 -1.13 -10.41
CA PRO A 111 -10.76 -2.42 -9.77
C PRO A 111 -10.81 -2.14 -8.27
N VAL A 112 -11.88 -2.61 -7.64
CA VAL A 112 -12.15 -2.63 -6.19
C VAL A 112 -10.85 -2.38 -5.43
N VAL A 113 -10.69 -1.18 -4.84
CA VAL A 113 -9.50 -0.69 -4.12
C VAL A 113 -8.50 -1.82 -3.82
N GLN A 114 -7.60 -2.08 -4.76
CA GLN A 114 -6.53 -3.05 -4.57
C GLN A 114 -5.33 -2.27 -4.04
N ALA A 115 -4.84 -2.63 -2.85
CA ALA A 115 -3.55 -2.14 -2.38
C ALA A 115 -2.48 -2.40 -3.44
N GLY A 116 -1.79 -1.34 -3.88
CA GLY A 116 -0.81 -1.35 -4.94
C GLY A 116 -1.30 -0.87 -6.31
N ALA A 117 -2.59 -0.55 -6.47
CA ALA A 117 -3.13 -0.07 -7.74
C ALA A 117 -2.51 1.27 -8.17
N SER A 118 -2.12 2.12 -7.21
CA SER A 118 -1.48 3.41 -7.52
C SER A 118 0.05 3.35 -7.63
N LEU A 119 0.69 2.22 -7.31
CA LEU A 119 2.15 2.09 -7.32
C LEU A 119 2.80 2.30 -8.71
N PRO A 120 2.23 1.81 -9.83
CA PRO A 120 2.79 2.06 -11.15
C PRO A 120 2.88 3.56 -11.46
N TRP A 121 1.84 4.32 -11.14
CA TRP A 121 1.81 5.77 -11.36
C TRP A 121 2.75 6.51 -10.40
N LEU A 122 2.81 6.10 -9.13
CA LEU A 122 3.78 6.65 -8.17
C LEU A 122 5.23 6.45 -8.66
N ARG A 123 5.55 5.26 -9.19
CA ARG A 123 6.87 4.97 -9.78
C ARG A 123 7.12 5.80 -11.04
N GLN A 124 6.12 5.96 -11.89
CA GLN A 124 6.21 6.78 -13.09
C GLN A 124 6.44 8.26 -12.76
N ALA A 125 5.73 8.82 -11.77
CA ALA A 125 5.95 10.18 -11.30
C ALA A 125 7.35 10.33 -10.68
N ALA A 126 7.80 9.39 -9.85
CA ALA A 126 9.12 9.42 -9.25
C ALA A 126 10.26 9.26 -10.28
N ALA A 127 10.03 8.56 -11.40
CA ALA A 127 11.00 8.39 -12.46
C ALA A 127 11.29 9.67 -13.26
N SER A 128 10.47 10.72 -13.09
CA SER A 128 10.69 12.02 -13.76
C SER A 128 11.91 12.79 -13.24
N GLY A 129 12.44 12.43 -12.07
CA GLY A 129 13.52 13.17 -11.40
C GLY A 129 13.05 14.46 -10.69
N GLU A 130 11.78 14.84 -10.84
CA GLU A 130 11.16 15.93 -10.07
C GLU A 130 10.74 15.43 -8.67
N PRO A 131 10.68 16.32 -7.66
CA PRO A 131 10.08 15.99 -6.38
C PRO A 131 8.66 15.43 -6.55
N LEU A 132 8.31 14.41 -5.77
CA LEU A 132 6.96 13.86 -5.80
C LEU A 132 6.00 14.85 -5.11
N THR A 133 5.11 15.44 -5.90
CA THR A 133 4.14 16.47 -5.50
C THR A 133 2.75 16.06 -5.97
N LEU A 134 1.70 16.76 -5.55
CA LEU A 134 0.37 16.53 -6.12
C LEU A 134 0.36 16.78 -7.63
N LEU A 135 1.06 17.82 -8.09
CA LEU A 135 1.12 18.15 -9.52
C LEU A 135 1.80 17.05 -10.34
N THR A 136 2.93 16.51 -9.87
CA THR A 136 3.63 15.43 -10.60
C THR A 136 2.83 14.13 -10.60
N LEU A 137 2.02 13.88 -9.58
CA LEU A 137 1.08 12.76 -9.58
C LEU A 137 -0.07 12.95 -10.57
N LEU A 138 -0.70 14.13 -10.59
CA LEU A 138 -1.82 14.42 -11.50
C LEU A 138 -1.42 14.28 -12.97
N ARG A 139 -0.16 14.54 -13.32
CA ARG A 139 0.40 14.35 -14.68
C ARG A 139 0.52 12.91 -15.14
N VAL A 140 0.57 11.95 -14.22
CA VAL A 140 0.74 10.53 -14.57
C VAL A 140 -0.50 9.71 -14.30
N LEU A 141 -1.52 10.31 -13.67
CA LEU A 141 -2.80 9.64 -13.49
C LEU A 141 -3.48 9.44 -14.85
N PRO A 142 -4.07 8.27 -15.08
CA PRO A 142 -4.76 7.97 -16.33
C PRO A 142 -6.18 8.55 -16.36
N GLY A 143 -6.68 8.86 -17.56
CA GLY A 143 -8.07 9.29 -17.83
C GLY A 143 -8.16 10.67 -18.45
N ASP A 144 -9.30 11.02 -19.03
CA ASP A 144 -9.49 12.34 -19.69
C ASP A 144 -9.97 13.42 -18.70
N GLU A 145 -10.77 13.00 -17.71
CA GLU A 145 -11.37 13.85 -16.69
C GLU A 145 -11.21 13.27 -15.28
N LEU A 146 -10.82 14.11 -14.32
CA LEU A 146 -10.63 13.70 -12.91
C LEU A 146 -11.27 14.69 -11.95
N THR A 147 -11.95 14.20 -10.91
CA THR A 147 -12.45 15.08 -9.83
C THR A 147 -11.59 14.99 -8.59
N ILE A 148 -11.12 16.15 -8.13
CA ILE A 148 -10.33 16.31 -6.91
C ILE A 148 -11.20 16.86 -5.79
N ARG A 149 -11.35 16.08 -4.72
CA ARG A 149 -12.07 16.45 -3.50
C ARG A 149 -11.18 17.27 -2.56
N LEU A 150 -11.04 18.56 -2.82
CA LEU A 150 -10.18 19.46 -2.04
C LEU A 150 -10.61 19.55 -0.57
N ASP A 151 -11.91 19.37 -0.30
CA ASP A 151 -12.49 19.30 1.04
C ASP A 151 -11.94 18.16 1.91
N ARG A 152 -11.55 17.04 1.29
CA ARG A 152 -10.94 15.88 1.96
C ARG A 152 -9.42 15.90 1.89
N ALA A 153 -8.89 16.31 0.73
CA ALA A 153 -7.47 16.40 0.42
C ALA A 153 -6.69 17.27 1.40
N LEU A 154 -7.17 18.51 1.60
CA LEU A 154 -6.45 19.55 2.29
C LEU A 154 -6.26 19.26 3.78
N PRO A 155 -7.29 18.83 4.53
CA PRO A 155 -7.12 18.43 5.93
C PRO A 155 -6.17 17.24 6.09
N ALA A 156 -6.26 16.24 5.20
CA ALA A 156 -5.40 15.06 5.25
C ALA A 156 -3.92 15.41 5.02
N LEU A 157 -3.63 16.21 3.98
CA LEU A 157 -2.29 16.69 3.70
C LEU A 157 -1.71 17.51 4.84
N ARG A 158 -2.45 18.51 5.35
CA ARG A 158 -2.00 19.33 6.48
C ARG A 158 -1.68 18.50 7.71
N LYS A 159 -2.54 17.53 8.02
CA LYS A 159 -2.31 16.58 9.12
C LYS A 159 -1.02 15.79 8.88
N MET A 160 -0.84 15.22 7.69
CA MET A 160 0.34 14.42 7.35
C MET A 160 1.64 15.25 7.40
N THR A 161 1.66 16.44 6.79
CA THR A 161 2.81 17.34 6.82
C THR A 161 3.14 17.78 8.26
N SER A 162 2.12 18.13 9.06
CA SER A 162 2.35 18.53 10.45
C SER A 162 2.88 17.39 11.32
N GLN A 163 2.48 16.14 11.04
CA GLN A 163 2.94 14.96 11.76
C GLN A 163 4.37 14.57 11.35
N ASN A 164 4.72 14.73 10.07
CA ASN A 164 6.00 14.25 9.54
C ASN A 164 7.11 15.31 9.60
N ALA A 165 6.80 16.62 9.60
CA ALA A 165 7.83 17.67 9.52
C ALA A 165 8.88 17.61 10.65
N ALA A 166 8.46 17.33 11.89
CA ALA A 166 9.36 17.18 13.02
C ALA A 166 10.18 15.87 12.94
N LEU A 167 9.56 14.80 12.46
CA LEU A 167 10.21 13.50 12.28
C LEU A 167 11.25 13.56 11.15
N ASP A 168 10.92 14.20 10.02
CA ASP A 168 11.81 14.34 8.87
C ASP A 168 13.07 15.12 9.24
N GLN A 169 12.94 16.20 10.03
CA GLN A 169 14.11 16.92 10.56
C GLN A 169 14.98 16.04 11.46
N GLN A 170 14.37 15.19 12.30
CA GLN A 170 15.10 14.26 13.15
C GLN A 170 15.77 13.14 12.34
N LEU A 171 15.12 12.62 11.30
CA LEU A 171 15.66 11.58 10.43
C LEU A 171 16.82 12.08 9.58
N LEU A 172 16.73 13.29 9.02
CA LEU A 172 17.83 13.92 8.26
C LEU A 172 19.05 14.19 9.14
N ALA A 173 18.86 14.35 10.45
CA ALA A 173 19.94 14.51 11.42
C ALA A 173 20.55 13.17 11.87
N GLN A 174 19.94 12.03 11.57
CA GLN A 174 20.50 10.72 11.89
C GLN A 174 21.45 10.25 10.79
N THR A 175 22.61 9.74 11.21
CA THR A 175 23.51 9.03 10.31
C THR A 175 22.83 7.73 9.86
N PRO A 176 22.67 7.48 8.55
CA PRO A 176 22.12 6.23 8.06
C PRO A 176 22.92 5.04 8.61
N LEU A 177 22.21 3.98 9.02
CA LEU A 177 22.87 2.72 9.36
C LEU A 177 23.61 2.19 8.13
N PRO A 178 24.80 1.58 8.31
CA PRO A 178 25.50 0.96 7.19
C PRO A 178 24.59 -0.09 6.55
N ALA A 179 24.57 -0.13 5.22
CA ALA A 179 23.80 -1.13 4.50
C ALA A 179 24.26 -2.54 4.90
N ALA A 180 23.30 -3.46 5.09
CA ALA A 180 23.63 -4.85 5.35
C ALA A 180 24.43 -5.43 4.17
N PRO A 181 25.47 -6.26 4.43
CA PRO A 181 26.24 -6.88 3.36
C PRO A 181 25.35 -7.66 2.40
N ALA A 182 25.56 -7.51 1.10
CA ALA A 182 24.75 -8.19 0.07
C ALA A 182 24.74 -9.72 0.23
N ALA A 183 25.82 -10.29 0.77
CA ALA A 183 25.92 -11.71 1.07
C ALA A 183 24.94 -12.16 2.18
N GLU A 184 24.66 -11.31 3.18
CA GLU A 184 23.70 -11.62 4.25
C GLU A 184 22.26 -11.48 3.76
N LEU A 185 22.02 -10.57 2.82
CA LEU A 185 20.70 -10.39 2.18
C LEU A 185 20.42 -11.46 1.10
N ALA A 186 21.44 -12.20 0.68
CA ALA A 186 21.29 -13.23 -0.34
C ALA A 186 20.41 -14.39 0.16
N ARG A 187 19.68 -14.99 -0.78
CA ARG A 187 18.90 -16.19 -0.52
C ARG A 187 19.82 -17.33 -0.05
N GLY A 188 19.39 -18.07 0.96
CA GLY A 188 20.09 -19.26 1.44
C GLY A 188 20.07 -20.42 0.43
N PRO A 189 20.88 -21.47 0.68
CA PRO A 189 21.12 -22.53 -0.28
C PRO A 189 19.94 -23.52 -0.42
N ARG A 190 18.95 -23.48 0.47
CA ARG A 190 17.86 -24.47 0.48
C ARG A 190 16.72 -24.05 -0.44
N ALA A 191 16.23 -25.00 -1.22
CA ALA A 191 14.95 -24.86 -1.89
C ALA A 191 13.82 -24.71 -0.85
N VAL A 192 12.77 -23.99 -1.21
CA VAL A 192 11.68 -23.65 -0.29
C VAL A 192 10.36 -24.19 -0.81
N VAL A 193 9.53 -24.73 0.08
CA VAL A 193 8.17 -25.18 -0.20
C VAL A 193 7.19 -24.33 0.60
N ARG A 194 6.15 -23.85 -0.08
CA ARG A 194 5.04 -23.11 0.51
C ARG A 194 3.77 -23.94 0.46
N ARG A 195 2.99 -23.94 1.54
CA ARG A 195 1.65 -24.54 1.62
C ARG A 195 0.71 -23.63 2.38
N VAL A 196 -0.55 -23.61 1.98
CA VAL A 196 -1.63 -23.02 2.77
C VAL A 196 -2.38 -24.15 3.43
N VAL A 197 -2.60 -24.06 4.74
CA VAL A 197 -3.23 -25.08 5.56
C VAL A 197 -4.23 -24.43 6.49
N VAL A 198 -5.16 -25.19 7.04
CA VAL A 198 -6.16 -24.70 7.98
C VAL A 198 -6.09 -25.56 9.24
N LEU A 199 -5.98 -24.92 10.40
CA LEU A 199 -6.01 -25.60 11.69
C LEU A 199 -7.44 -26.05 12.03
N ALA A 200 -7.57 -26.94 13.03
CA ALA A 200 -8.87 -27.44 13.47
C ALA A 200 -9.83 -26.33 13.94
N ASN A 201 -9.30 -25.21 14.45
CA ASN A 201 -10.09 -24.04 14.86
C ASN A 201 -10.46 -23.12 13.69
N GLY A 202 -10.17 -23.50 12.44
CA GLY A 202 -10.47 -22.72 11.24
C GLY A 202 -9.43 -21.66 10.88
N LEU A 203 -8.34 -21.51 11.65
CA LEU A 203 -7.29 -20.54 11.35
C LEU A 203 -6.47 -20.96 10.12
N GLU A 204 -6.50 -20.14 9.06
CA GLU A 204 -5.70 -20.34 7.85
C GLU A 204 -4.24 -19.92 8.12
N LEU A 205 -3.30 -20.81 7.82
CA LEU A 205 -1.86 -20.58 7.93
C LEU A 205 -1.20 -20.73 6.57
N THR A 206 -0.32 -19.81 6.22
CA THR A 206 0.68 -20.05 5.17
C THR A 206 1.96 -20.54 5.82
N VAL A 207 2.37 -21.77 5.51
CA VAL A 207 3.59 -22.40 6.00
C VAL A 207 4.63 -22.39 4.87
N VAL A 208 5.80 -21.83 5.15
CA VAL A 208 6.94 -21.76 4.25
C VAL A 208 8.12 -22.45 4.91
N ARG A 209 8.72 -23.45 4.27
CA ARG A 209 9.77 -24.26 4.89
C ARG A 209 10.89 -24.65 3.92
N PRO A 210 12.10 -24.96 4.41
CA PRO A 210 13.12 -25.60 3.60
C PRO A 210 12.69 -27.00 3.15
N VAL A 211 13.17 -27.38 1.97
CA VAL A 211 13.32 -28.78 1.58
C VAL A 211 14.40 -29.42 2.47
N GLY A 212 14.10 -30.56 3.06
CA GLY A 212 14.96 -31.22 4.05
C GLY A 212 14.61 -30.87 5.50
N ALA A 213 15.52 -31.21 6.40
CA ALA A 213 15.38 -30.93 7.83
C ALA A 213 15.56 -29.41 8.10
N PRO A 214 14.68 -28.79 8.89
CA PRO A 214 14.91 -27.44 9.39
C PRO A 214 16.05 -27.44 10.43
N GLU A 215 16.81 -26.36 10.46
CA GLU A 215 17.99 -26.19 11.32
C GLU A 215 17.93 -24.92 12.17
N LEU A 216 16.97 -24.04 11.87
CA LEU A 216 16.76 -22.80 12.59
C LEU A 216 15.44 -22.85 13.38
N PRO A 217 15.30 -21.99 14.41
CA PRO A 217 14.04 -21.74 15.10
C PRO A 217 12.85 -21.57 14.16
N THR A 218 11.68 -22.00 14.60
CA THR A 218 10.44 -21.70 13.89
C THR A 218 10.17 -20.20 14.01
N VAL A 219 9.73 -19.56 12.93
CA VAL A 219 9.40 -18.13 12.90
C VAL A 219 7.90 -17.97 12.67
N LEU A 220 7.22 -17.27 13.58
CA LEU A 220 5.82 -16.89 13.43
C LEU A 220 5.74 -15.41 13.06
N ILE A 221 5.20 -15.09 11.89
CA ILE A 221 5.07 -13.72 11.41
C ILE A 221 3.60 -13.30 11.35
N SER A 222 3.20 -12.35 12.19
CA SER A 222 1.83 -11.81 12.26
C SER A 222 1.72 -10.48 11.51
N HIS A 223 0.80 -10.43 10.54
CA HIS A 223 0.55 -9.25 9.72
C HIS A 223 -0.21 -8.14 10.47
N GLY A 224 -0.30 -6.93 9.90
CA GLY A 224 -1.05 -5.81 10.48
C GLY A 224 -2.56 -5.85 10.24
N LEU A 225 -3.24 -4.75 10.59
CA LEU A 225 -4.62 -4.48 10.16
C LEU A 225 -4.68 -4.37 8.64
N TRP A 226 -5.68 -5.02 8.02
CA TRP A 226 -5.93 -5.01 6.58
C TRP A 226 -4.75 -5.50 5.72
N ASP A 227 -3.89 -6.30 6.32
CA ASP A 227 -2.72 -6.87 5.66
C ASP A 227 -2.92 -8.38 5.46
N ALA A 228 -1.94 -9.08 4.89
CA ALA A 228 -2.06 -10.52 4.66
C ALA A 228 -0.72 -11.25 4.76
N PRO A 229 -0.73 -12.58 4.96
CA PRO A 229 0.48 -13.42 4.87
C PRO A 229 1.34 -13.16 3.62
N LEU A 230 0.69 -12.84 2.50
CA LEU A 230 1.35 -12.60 1.22
C LEU A 230 2.39 -11.47 1.30
N SER A 231 2.15 -10.43 2.09
CA SER A 231 3.06 -9.29 2.24
C SER A 231 4.39 -9.64 2.91
N PHE A 232 4.47 -10.79 3.58
CA PHE A 232 5.67 -11.25 4.28
C PHE A 232 6.31 -12.47 3.61
N LEU A 233 5.83 -12.90 2.43
CA LEU A 233 6.38 -14.07 1.75
C LEU A 233 7.86 -13.91 1.39
N GLY A 234 8.31 -12.72 1.00
CA GLY A 234 9.72 -12.49 0.72
C GLY A 234 10.62 -12.79 1.93
N TRP A 235 10.21 -12.33 3.12
CA TRP A 235 10.92 -12.63 4.37
C TRP A 235 10.81 -14.11 4.74
N ALA A 236 9.62 -14.70 4.58
CA ALA A 236 9.39 -16.10 4.88
C ALA A 236 10.23 -17.03 3.99
N GLU A 237 10.31 -16.76 2.69
CA GLU A 237 11.11 -17.51 1.74
C GLU A 237 12.61 -17.33 1.98
N HIS A 238 13.05 -16.11 2.31
CA HIS A 238 14.45 -15.86 2.69
C HIS A 238 14.83 -16.66 3.94
N LEU A 239 14.09 -16.53 5.04
CA LEU A 239 14.34 -17.27 6.29
C LEU A 239 14.26 -18.80 6.08
N ALA A 240 13.28 -19.27 5.31
CA ALA A 240 13.16 -20.68 5.00
C ALA A 240 14.31 -21.22 4.15
N SER A 241 14.85 -20.42 3.22
CA SER A 241 16.02 -20.82 2.43
C SER A 241 17.30 -20.98 3.26
N HIS A 242 17.33 -20.37 4.45
CA HIS A 242 18.40 -20.52 5.44
C HIS A 242 18.12 -21.62 6.49
N GLY A 243 16.95 -22.27 6.45
CA GLY A 243 16.65 -23.44 7.29
C GLY A 243 15.56 -23.26 8.33
N ALA A 244 14.84 -22.13 8.35
CA ALA A 244 13.72 -21.91 9.28
C ALA A 244 12.39 -22.45 8.74
N VAL A 245 11.52 -22.94 9.61
CA VAL A 245 10.10 -23.08 9.26
C VAL A 245 9.40 -21.77 9.60
N VAL A 246 8.72 -21.17 8.64
CA VAL A 246 8.01 -19.90 8.82
C VAL A 246 6.51 -20.14 8.72
N VAL A 247 5.77 -19.68 9.72
CA VAL A 247 4.31 -19.79 9.80
C VAL A 247 3.72 -18.39 9.77
N LEU A 248 2.74 -18.18 8.90
CA LEU A 248 2.08 -16.89 8.66
C LEU A 248 0.56 -17.06 8.85
N PRO A 249 0.02 -16.77 10.04
CA PRO A 249 -1.43 -16.80 10.26
C PRO A 249 -2.14 -15.69 9.47
N ARG A 250 -3.29 -16.03 8.89
CA ARG A 250 -4.25 -15.06 8.36
C ARG A 250 -5.29 -14.75 9.43
N HIS A 251 -5.35 -13.50 9.84
CA HIS A 251 -6.32 -13.04 10.83
C HIS A 251 -7.59 -12.55 10.14
N SER A 252 -8.53 -13.49 9.92
CA SER A 252 -9.85 -13.20 9.34
C SER A 252 -10.54 -12.01 10.04
N GLY A 253 -11.35 -11.23 9.33
CA GLY A 253 -12.05 -10.08 9.92
C GLY A 253 -11.20 -8.82 10.10
N SER A 254 -9.87 -8.93 9.98
CA SER A 254 -8.94 -7.79 9.96
C SER A 254 -7.83 -7.94 8.92
N ASP A 255 -8.05 -8.75 7.88
CA ASP A 255 -7.13 -8.97 6.76
C ASP A 255 -7.51 -8.18 5.50
N THR A 256 -6.70 -8.32 4.44
CA THR A 256 -7.00 -7.68 3.14
C THR A 256 -8.37 -8.05 2.57
N ARG A 257 -8.88 -9.27 2.81
CA ARG A 257 -10.21 -9.67 2.31
C ARG A 257 -11.33 -8.88 3.00
N GLN A 258 -11.19 -8.63 4.30
CA GLN A 258 -12.13 -7.78 5.03
C GLN A 258 -12.04 -6.33 4.55
N GLN A 259 -10.83 -5.81 4.30
CA GLN A 259 -10.65 -4.46 3.75
C GLN A 259 -11.39 -4.29 2.42
N THR A 260 -11.16 -5.22 1.48
CA THR A 260 -11.83 -5.24 0.18
C THR A 260 -13.36 -5.28 0.33
N SER A 261 -13.87 -6.07 1.28
CA SER A 261 -15.31 -6.19 1.54
C SER A 261 -15.89 -4.90 2.14
N MET A 262 -15.17 -4.25 3.06
CA MET A 262 -15.59 -3.00 3.69
C MET A 262 -15.62 -1.84 2.69
N LEU A 263 -14.59 -1.71 1.86
CA LEU A 263 -14.53 -0.68 0.82
C LEU A 263 -15.59 -0.89 -0.27
N ALA A 264 -16.03 -2.13 -0.49
CA ALA A 264 -17.15 -2.46 -1.38
C ALA A 264 -18.53 -2.27 -0.72
N GLY A 265 -18.61 -1.80 0.53
CA GLY A 265 -19.87 -1.64 1.27
C GLY A 265 -20.53 -2.96 1.67
N ARG A 266 -19.81 -4.08 1.63
CA ARG A 266 -20.34 -5.44 1.90
C ARG A 266 -20.09 -5.91 3.33
N SER A 267 -19.25 -5.21 4.09
CA SER A 267 -18.98 -5.51 5.49
C SER A 267 -18.71 -4.25 6.30
N GLU A 268 -18.98 -4.31 7.60
CA GLU A 268 -18.54 -3.28 8.55
C GLU A 268 -17.01 -3.28 8.68
N PRO A 269 -16.40 -2.16 9.14
CA PRO A 269 -14.99 -2.12 9.53
C PRO A 269 -14.65 -3.14 10.65
N PRO A 270 -13.38 -3.51 10.83
CA PRO A 270 -12.99 -4.44 11.90
C PRO A 270 -13.40 -3.90 13.27
N LYS A 271 -14.02 -4.75 14.08
CA LYS A 271 -14.44 -4.39 15.42
C LYS A 271 -13.26 -4.54 16.40
N PRO A 272 -13.25 -3.84 17.55
CA PRO A 272 -12.16 -3.94 18.52
C PRO A 272 -11.85 -5.37 18.98
N GLU A 273 -12.85 -6.26 18.98
CA GLU A 273 -12.70 -7.68 19.33
C GLU A 273 -11.74 -8.40 18.38
N GLU A 274 -11.65 -7.98 17.12
CA GLU A 274 -10.70 -8.53 16.15
C GLU A 274 -9.25 -8.31 16.59
N PHE A 275 -8.94 -7.16 17.18
CA PHE A 275 -7.61 -6.87 17.72
C PHE A 275 -7.30 -7.74 18.93
N LEU A 276 -8.27 -7.86 19.85
CA LEU A 276 -8.12 -8.63 21.09
C LEU A 276 -8.03 -10.15 20.84
N ARG A 277 -8.58 -10.64 19.72
CA ARG A 277 -8.54 -12.05 19.33
C ARG A 277 -7.16 -12.50 18.84
N ARG A 278 -6.36 -11.62 18.24
CA ARG A 278 -5.11 -12.00 17.55
C ARG A 278 -4.08 -12.68 18.46
N PRO A 279 -3.83 -12.23 19.71
CA PRO A 279 -2.95 -12.95 20.63
C PRO A 279 -3.40 -14.39 20.89
N ALA A 280 -4.72 -14.64 21.02
CA ALA A 280 -5.26 -15.97 21.20
C ALA A 280 -5.09 -16.84 19.95
N GLU A 281 -5.20 -16.27 18.76
CA GLU A 281 -4.90 -16.96 17.50
C GLU A 281 -3.41 -17.32 17.40
N LEU A 282 -2.50 -16.41 17.77
CA LEU A 282 -1.06 -16.71 17.81
C LEU A 282 -0.75 -17.81 18.82
N LYS A 283 -1.36 -17.77 20.01
CA LYS A 283 -1.25 -18.86 20.98
C LYS A 283 -1.73 -20.19 20.39
N ALA A 284 -2.87 -20.21 19.71
CA ALA A 284 -3.38 -21.43 19.07
C ALA A 284 -2.41 -21.99 18.01
N VAL A 285 -1.67 -21.13 17.29
CA VAL A 285 -0.61 -21.57 16.39
C VAL A 285 0.55 -22.21 17.16
N LEU A 286 1.00 -21.61 18.26
CA LEU A 286 2.07 -22.17 19.09
C LEU A 286 1.67 -23.51 19.71
N ASP A 287 0.45 -23.61 20.25
CA ASP A 287 -0.09 -24.86 20.80
C ASP A 287 -0.14 -25.96 19.71
N ALA A 288 -0.59 -25.61 18.50
CA ALA A 288 -0.62 -26.55 17.38
C ALA A 288 0.78 -26.93 16.89
N LEU A 289 1.76 -26.03 16.96
CA LEU A 289 3.16 -26.30 16.64
C LEU A 289 3.75 -27.29 17.64
N GLU A 290 3.54 -27.07 18.94
CA GLU A 290 4.01 -27.94 20.02
C GLU A 290 3.39 -29.35 19.92
N ALA A 291 2.11 -29.42 19.59
CA ALA A 291 1.41 -30.69 19.38
C ALA A 291 1.76 -31.39 18.05
N GLY A 292 2.56 -30.76 17.17
CA GLY A 292 2.88 -31.30 15.85
C GLY A 292 1.68 -31.34 14.89
N GLN A 293 0.67 -30.51 15.14
CA GLN A 293 -0.62 -30.51 14.44
C GLN A 293 -0.72 -29.49 13.30
N ILE A 294 0.35 -28.75 13.00
CA ILE A 294 0.38 -27.84 11.84
C ILE A 294 0.74 -28.65 10.58
N PRO A 295 -0.20 -28.85 9.63
CA PRO A 295 0.11 -29.58 8.42
C PRO A 295 1.19 -28.84 7.61
N GLY A 296 2.15 -29.58 7.05
CA GLY A 296 3.26 -29.00 6.30
C GLY A 296 4.40 -28.44 7.15
N ALA A 297 4.28 -28.35 8.48
CA ALA A 297 5.35 -27.92 9.39
C ALA A 297 6.05 -29.09 10.11
N ALA A 298 5.99 -30.31 9.55
CA ALA A 298 6.60 -31.48 10.17
C ALA A 298 8.11 -31.30 10.43
N GLY A 299 8.55 -31.59 11.66
CA GLY A 299 9.93 -31.42 12.11
C GLY A 299 10.32 -29.98 12.51
N ALA A 300 9.38 -29.03 12.48
CA ALA A 300 9.62 -27.67 12.93
C ALA A 300 9.96 -27.63 14.44
N PRO A 301 11.03 -26.93 14.86
CA PRO A 301 11.33 -26.76 16.28
C PRO A 301 10.22 -25.98 17.00
N ALA A 302 9.65 -26.56 18.06
CA ALA A 302 8.55 -25.95 18.80
C ALA A 302 8.98 -25.22 20.10
N ARG A 303 10.22 -25.42 20.55
CA ARG A 303 10.74 -24.84 21.81
C ARG A 303 11.42 -23.49 21.62
N ASP A 304 12.04 -23.28 20.48
CA ASP A 304 12.70 -22.03 20.11
C ASP A 304 11.90 -21.41 18.98
N VAL A 305 10.96 -20.52 19.33
CA VAL A 305 10.10 -19.83 18.36
C VAL A 305 10.37 -18.34 18.39
N VAL A 306 10.64 -17.77 17.22
CA VAL A 306 10.81 -16.33 17.02
C VAL A 306 9.48 -15.73 16.58
N LEU A 307 9.06 -14.65 17.25
CA LEU A 307 7.86 -13.91 16.91
C LEU A 307 8.23 -12.62 16.18
N ILE A 308 7.63 -12.38 15.03
CA ILE A 308 7.75 -11.13 14.28
C ILE A 308 6.33 -10.61 14.05
N GLY A 309 6.13 -9.31 14.26
CA GLY A 309 4.84 -8.68 14.06
C GLY A 309 4.95 -7.34 13.37
N HIS A 310 3.98 -7.04 12.49
CA HIS A 310 3.84 -5.75 11.84
C HIS A 310 2.60 -5.02 12.37
N SER A 311 2.73 -3.77 12.83
CA SER A 311 1.62 -2.95 13.32
C SER A 311 0.79 -3.69 14.39
N TRP A 312 -0.50 -3.99 14.15
CA TRP A 312 -1.33 -4.81 15.05
C TRP A 312 -0.72 -6.18 15.36
N GLY A 313 -0.03 -6.78 14.40
CA GLY A 313 0.74 -8.00 14.60
C GLY A 313 1.88 -7.81 15.59
N ALA A 314 2.55 -6.65 15.59
CA ALA A 314 3.62 -6.32 16.55
C ALA A 314 3.07 -6.25 17.98
N THR A 315 1.93 -5.58 18.17
CA THR A 315 1.26 -5.54 19.47
C THR A 315 0.86 -6.94 19.93
N SER A 316 0.31 -7.75 19.02
CA SER A 316 -0.07 -9.14 19.33
C SER A 316 1.11 -9.99 19.77
N THR A 317 2.25 -9.88 19.08
CA THR A 317 3.47 -10.60 19.44
C THR A 317 4.07 -10.12 20.75
N LEU A 318 4.04 -8.81 21.04
CA LEU A 318 4.52 -8.25 22.31
C LEU A 318 3.65 -8.69 23.48
N GLN A 319 2.31 -8.69 23.32
CA GLN A 319 1.39 -9.18 24.34
C GLN A 319 1.62 -10.67 24.63
N LEU A 320 1.86 -11.48 23.59
CA LEU A 320 2.20 -12.89 23.76
C LEU A 320 3.53 -13.09 24.51
N ALA A 321 4.48 -12.16 24.35
CA ALA A 321 5.74 -12.12 25.10
C ALA A 321 5.61 -11.51 26.51
N GLY A 322 4.40 -11.13 26.96
CA GLY A 322 4.13 -10.67 28.32
C GLY A 322 4.05 -9.14 28.50
N ALA A 323 4.08 -8.35 27.42
CA ALA A 323 3.79 -6.92 27.49
C ALA A 323 2.32 -6.69 27.90
N ARG A 324 2.08 -5.66 28.72
CA ARG A 324 0.75 -5.30 29.23
C ARG A 324 0.34 -3.93 28.73
#